data_AF-A0A7C6MTS2-F1
#
_entry.id   AF-A0A7C6MTS2-F1
#
_cell.length_a   1.000
_cell.length_b   1.000
_cell.length_c   1.000
_cell.angle_alpha   90.00
_cell.angle_beta   90.00
_cell.angle_gamma   90.00
#
_symmetry.space_group_name_H-M   'P 1'
#
loop_
_entity.id
_entity.type
_entity.pdbx_description
1 polymer ?
#
loop_
_entity_poly.entity_id
_entity_poly.type
_entity_poly.pdbx_seq_one_letter_code
_entity_poly.pdbx_strand_id
1 'polypeptide(L)'
;MTIKGSPNAIIQLQAPVIGFLVTGGGITLDSLTITSDIPYAAEFIQFAGENNRLMNSLLFGPPQQGDSSGWIVNRGFVTQGSTVNLRVQNNVFYSLRQPAYLNPNSTGWIIDNAVFNTRGWVVDGAIYMFSGNSWGSPANAVDIALLVGTPAGPPYDPIVDLSNNNSDANIDDQR
;
A
#
# COMPACT_ATOMS: atom_id res chain seq x y z
N MET A 1 -6.33 15.12 -12.87
CA MET A 1 -5.21 14.92 -13.84
C MET A 1 -4.82 13.46 -13.80
N THR A 2 -4.32 12.88 -14.90
CA THR A 2 -3.81 11.50 -14.92
C THR A 2 -2.36 11.47 -15.34
N ILE A 3 -1.51 10.80 -14.58
CA ILE A 3 -0.14 10.41 -14.97
C ILE A 3 -0.20 8.93 -15.32
N LYS A 4 0.15 8.59 -16.57
CA LYS A 4 0.06 7.23 -17.08
C LYS A 4 1.40 6.70 -17.54
N GLY A 5 1.77 5.51 -17.06
CA GLY A 5 2.97 4.81 -17.49
C GLY A 5 2.80 4.23 -18.89
N SER A 6 3.86 4.30 -19.69
CA SER A 6 3.94 3.57 -20.95
C SER A 6 4.40 2.13 -20.68
N PRO A 7 4.05 1.17 -21.54
CA PRO A 7 4.57 -0.20 -21.42
C PRO A 7 6.10 -0.21 -21.30
N ASN A 8 6.63 -1.02 -20.37
CA ASN A 8 8.05 -1.16 -20.07
C ASN A 8 8.76 0.09 -19.51
N ALA A 9 8.04 1.20 -19.28
CA ALA A 9 8.62 2.36 -18.60
C ALA A 9 8.80 2.06 -17.12
N ILE A 10 10.01 2.27 -16.60
CA ILE A 10 10.35 2.06 -15.20
C ILE A 10 10.75 3.40 -14.60
N ILE A 11 10.11 3.75 -13.48
CA ILE A 11 10.56 4.82 -12.60
C ILE A 11 11.44 4.16 -11.54
N GLN A 12 12.75 4.25 -11.69
CA GLN A 12 13.71 3.71 -10.74
C GLN A 12 14.32 4.84 -9.91
N LEU A 13 14.04 4.85 -8.61
CA LEU A 13 14.67 5.76 -7.67
C LEU A 13 16.14 5.37 -7.47
N GLN A 14 17.03 6.35 -7.51
CA GLN A 14 18.48 6.23 -7.29
C GLN A 14 18.97 7.05 -6.08
N ALA A 15 18.03 7.47 -5.22
CA ALA A 15 18.27 8.25 -4.03
C ALA A 15 17.10 8.06 -3.04
N PRO A 16 17.29 8.33 -1.74
CA PRO A 16 16.24 8.23 -0.72
C PRO A 16 15.26 9.42 -0.82
N VAL A 17 14.45 9.44 -1.88
CA VAL A 17 13.48 10.51 -2.18
C VAL A 17 12.10 9.92 -2.45
N ILE A 18 11.07 10.75 -2.26
CA ILE A 18 9.70 10.42 -2.63
C ILE A 18 9.53 10.69 -4.13
N GLY A 19 9.25 9.64 -4.90
CA GLY A 19 9.11 9.75 -6.36
C GLY A 19 7.89 10.57 -6.79
N PHE A 20 6.77 10.43 -6.08
CA PHE A 20 5.56 11.23 -6.29
C PHE A 20 5.04 11.80 -4.98
N LEU A 21 5.07 13.13 -4.88
CA LEU A 21 4.39 13.86 -3.82
C LEU A 21 3.06 14.41 -4.37
N VAL A 22 1.97 13.69 -4.12
CA VAL A 22 0.63 14.05 -4.61
C VAL A 22 -0.08 14.91 -3.57
N THR A 23 -0.03 16.22 -3.74
CA THR A 23 -0.59 17.19 -2.76
C THR A 23 -2.00 17.69 -3.08
N GLY A 24 -2.42 17.61 -4.35
CA GLY A 24 -3.75 18.00 -4.81
C GLY A 24 -4.76 16.85 -4.80
N GLY A 25 -5.99 17.13 -5.24
CA GLY A 25 -7.05 16.12 -5.37
C GLY A 25 -7.38 15.75 -6.83
N GLY A 26 -8.06 14.62 -7.02
CA GLY A 26 -8.49 14.14 -8.35
C GLY A 26 -7.34 13.73 -9.27
N ILE A 27 -6.20 13.34 -8.69
CA ILE A 27 -5.02 12.84 -9.38
C ILE A 27 -5.09 11.32 -9.50
N THR A 28 -4.91 10.82 -10.72
CA THR A 28 -4.79 9.39 -10.99
C THR A 28 -3.35 9.06 -11.41
N LEU A 29 -2.71 8.15 -10.69
CA LEU A 29 -1.49 7.47 -11.11
C LEU A 29 -1.91 6.11 -11.68
N ASP A 30 -1.70 5.90 -12.98
CA ASP A 30 -2.19 4.71 -13.70
C ASP A 30 -1.05 4.01 -14.44
N SER A 31 -1.04 2.67 -14.42
CA SER A 31 -0.14 1.85 -15.22
C SER A 31 1.35 2.16 -15.02
N LEU A 32 1.74 2.62 -13.84
CA LEU A 32 3.13 2.93 -13.52
C LEU A 32 3.89 1.66 -13.10
N THR A 33 5.18 1.59 -13.44
CA THR A 33 6.12 0.65 -12.81
C THR A 33 7.13 1.44 -12.00
N ILE A 34 7.18 1.23 -10.68
CA ILE A 34 8.05 1.99 -9.77
C ILE A 34 8.88 1.04 -8.91
N THR A 35 10.18 1.32 -8.82
CA THR A 35 11.12 0.60 -7.95
C THR A 35 12.27 1.49 -7.50
N SER A 36 13.22 0.94 -6.75
CA SER A 36 14.48 1.58 -6.38
C SER A 36 15.65 0.62 -6.60
N ASP A 37 16.85 1.17 -6.80
CA ASP A 37 18.06 0.37 -6.99
C ASP A 37 18.53 -0.34 -5.71
N ILE A 38 18.33 0.30 -4.56
CA ILE A 38 18.53 -0.27 -3.22
C ILE A 38 17.33 0.05 -2.31
N PRO A 39 17.13 -0.68 -1.19
CA PRO A 39 15.99 -0.41 -0.32
C PRO A 39 16.26 0.84 0.51
N TYR A 40 15.79 1.99 0.04
CA TYR A 40 15.84 3.24 0.80
C TYR A 40 14.79 3.23 1.92
N ALA A 41 15.12 3.81 3.07
CA ALA A 41 14.18 4.01 4.19
C ALA A 41 13.16 5.13 3.89
N ALA A 42 12.39 4.96 2.80
CA ALA A 42 11.43 5.92 2.27
C ALA A 42 10.32 5.22 1.48
N GLU A 43 9.21 5.92 1.28
CA GLU A 43 8.12 5.53 0.39
C GLU A 43 8.31 6.05 -1.04
N PHE A 44 7.76 5.34 -2.02
CA PHE A 44 7.79 5.80 -3.41
C PHE A 44 6.78 6.93 -3.67
N ILE A 45 5.63 6.89 -2.99
CA ILE A 45 4.54 7.84 -3.19
C ILE A 45 4.03 8.35 -1.84
N GLN A 46 3.78 9.66 -1.75
CA GLN A 46 2.94 10.24 -0.71
C GLN A 46 1.64 10.75 -1.33
N PHE A 47 0.52 10.38 -0.74
CA PHE A 47 -0.79 10.95 -1.07
C PHE A 47 -1.23 11.93 0.01
N ALA A 48 -1.76 13.07 -0.39
CA ALA A 48 -2.54 14.01 0.40
C ALA A 48 -3.76 14.46 -0.42
N GLY A 49 -4.67 15.23 0.17
CA GLY A 49 -5.86 15.72 -0.54
C GLY A 49 -6.85 14.61 -0.91
N GLU A 50 -7.80 14.92 -1.79
CA GLU A 50 -9.01 14.09 -1.94
C GLU A 50 -9.15 13.42 -3.31
N ASN A 51 -9.82 12.26 -3.36
CA ASN A 51 -10.26 11.60 -4.59
C ASN A 51 -9.11 11.22 -5.54
N ASN A 52 -7.94 10.95 -4.98
CA ASN A 52 -6.79 10.45 -5.70
C ASN A 52 -6.91 8.95 -5.98
N ARG A 53 -6.20 8.47 -7.00
CA ARG A 53 -6.26 7.07 -7.43
C ARG A 53 -4.88 6.54 -7.77
N LEU A 54 -4.58 5.32 -7.33
CA LEU A 54 -3.44 4.51 -7.78
C LEU A 54 -4.01 3.25 -8.43
N MET A 55 -3.84 3.12 -9.74
CA MET A 55 -4.53 2.12 -10.53
C MET A 55 -3.55 1.32 -11.39
N ASN A 56 -3.80 0.01 -11.53
CA ASN A 56 -3.15 -0.87 -12.53
C ASN A 56 -1.61 -0.79 -12.54
N SER A 57 -0.99 -0.45 -11.42
CA SER A 57 0.44 -0.15 -11.32
C SER A 57 1.19 -1.29 -10.65
N LEU A 58 2.48 -1.38 -10.94
CA LEU A 58 3.42 -2.30 -10.33
C LEU A 58 4.42 -1.53 -9.46
N LEU A 59 4.41 -1.78 -8.15
CA LEU A 59 5.34 -1.16 -7.21
C LEU A 59 6.12 -2.24 -6.49
N PHE A 60 7.44 -2.24 -6.62
CA PHE A 60 8.25 -3.28 -5.97
C PHE A 60 9.57 -2.76 -5.43
N GLY A 61 10.01 -3.36 -4.33
CA GLY A 61 11.32 -3.08 -3.75
C GLY A 61 12.41 -4.01 -4.27
N PRO A 62 13.68 -3.60 -4.18
CA PRO A 62 14.80 -4.49 -4.44
C PRO A 62 14.88 -5.60 -3.38
N PRO A 63 15.48 -6.76 -3.69
CA PRO A 63 15.58 -7.88 -2.76
C PRO A 63 16.27 -7.49 -1.43
N GLN A 64 15.70 -7.95 -0.32
CA GLN A 64 16.28 -7.81 1.02
C GLN A 64 16.48 -9.20 1.61
N GLN A 65 17.65 -9.42 2.23
CA GLN A 65 18.01 -10.72 2.77
C GLN A 65 17.38 -10.97 4.15
N GLY A 66 17.15 -12.25 4.44
CA GLY A 66 16.71 -12.71 5.75
C GLY A 66 15.25 -12.43 6.05
N ASP A 67 14.88 -12.62 7.32
CA ASP A 67 13.54 -12.41 7.80
C ASP A 67 13.11 -10.96 7.57
N SER A 68 11.85 -10.78 7.16
CA SER A 68 11.37 -9.45 6.84
C SER A 68 11.55 -8.50 8.01
N SER A 69 11.42 -8.92 9.28
CA SER A 69 11.58 -8.11 10.52
C SER A 69 12.81 -7.20 10.55
N GLY A 70 13.92 -7.58 9.92
CA GLY A 70 15.15 -6.79 9.83
C GLY A 70 15.29 -5.91 8.57
N TRP A 71 14.34 -5.99 7.64
CA TRP A 71 14.38 -5.22 6.39
C TRP A 71 14.31 -3.72 6.63
N ILE A 72 15.02 -2.96 5.79
CA ILE A 72 14.89 -1.52 5.69
C ILE A 72 13.45 -1.19 5.31
N VAL A 73 12.92 -0.16 5.96
CA VAL A 73 11.51 0.23 5.82
C VAL A 73 11.31 1.05 4.54
N ASN A 74 11.30 0.36 3.40
CA ASN A 74 10.88 0.90 2.11
C ASN A 74 9.39 0.62 1.88
N ARG A 75 8.67 1.58 1.28
CA ARG A 75 7.21 1.46 1.10
C ARG A 75 6.76 1.80 -0.31
N GLY A 76 5.64 1.20 -0.73
CA GLY A 76 4.96 1.59 -1.96
C GLY A 76 4.38 3.00 -1.83
N PHE A 77 3.52 3.22 -0.83
CA PHE A 77 3.03 4.57 -0.53
C PHE A 77 2.74 4.84 0.95
N VAL A 78 2.59 6.12 1.27
CA VAL A 78 2.12 6.61 2.58
C VAL A 78 1.01 7.63 2.36
N THR A 79 -0.04 7.56 3.17
CA THR A 79 -1.11 8.58 3.17
C THR A 79 -0.78 9.68 4.16
N GLN A 80 -1.19 10.90 3.88
CA GLN A 80 -1.13 12.00 4.83
C GLN A 80 -2.51 12.11 5.53
N GLY A 81 -2.56 12.79 6.69
CA GLY A 81 -3.82 12.93 7.45
C GLY A 81 -4.93 13.70 6.73
N SER A 82 -4.64 14.31 5.58
CA SER A 82 -5.62 14.97 4.70
C SER A 82 -6.09 14.09 3.54
N THR A 83 -5.63 12.84 3.45
CA THR A 83 -6.00 11.93 2.36
C THR A 83 -7.43 11.42 2.53
N VAL A 84 -8.34 11.84 1.66
CA VAL A 84 -9.74 11.41 1.70
C VAL A 84 -10.11 10.74 0.38
N ASN A 85 -10.89 9.66 0.45
CA ASN A 85 -11.38 8.95 -0.74
C ASN A 85 -10.27 8.47 -1.69
N LEU A 86 -9.11 8.05 -1.14
CA LEU A 86 -8.05 7.45 -1.96
C LEU A 86 -8.50 6.09 -2.49
N ARG A 87 -8.31 5.84 -3.78
CA ARG A 87 -8.62 4.55 -4.40
C ARG A 87 -7.37 3.87 -4.90
N VAL A 88 -6.98 2.76 -4.27
CA VAL A 88 -5.84 1.94 -4.67
C VAL A 88 -6.38 0.63 -5.21
N GLN A 89 -6.34 0.45 -6.53
CA GLN A 89 -6.96 -0.71 -7.16
C GLN A 89 -6.17 -1.34 -8.31
N ASN A 90 -6.26 -2.67 -8.41
CA ASN A 90 -5.69 -3.50 -9.47
C ASN A 90 -4.16 -3.36 -9.56
N ASN A 91 -3.50 -3.02 -8.46
CA ASN A 91 -2.04 -2.88 -8.44
C ASN A 91 -1.38 -4.17 -7.96
N VAL A 92 -0.09 -4.29 -8.24
CA VAL A 92 0.77 -5.34 -7.71
C VAL A 92 1.84 -4.71 -6.83
N PHE A 93 1.99 -5.21 -5.60
CA PHE A 93 3.02 -4.81 -4.66
C PHE A 93 3.87 -6.00 -4.23
N TYR A 94 5.20 -5.90 -4.34
CA TYR A 94 6.06 -6.96 -3.80
C TYR A 94 7.47 -6.53 -3.39
N SER A 95 8.12 -7.32 -2.53
CA SER A 95 9.50 -7.09 -2.06
C SER A 95 9.73 -5.71 -1.43
N LEU A 96 8.67 -5.12 -0.89
CA LEU A 96 8.70 -3.91 -0.07
C LEU A 96 8.59 -4.33 1.40
N ARG A 97 9.13 -3.56 2.34
CA ARG A 97 8.81 -3.76 3.76
C ARG A 97 7.31 -3.70 3.96
N GLN A 98 6.66 -2.68 3.40
CA GLN A 98 5.22 -2.49 3.46
C GLN A 98 4.71 -2.02 2.09
N PRO A 99 3.63 -2.59 1.53
CA PRO A 99 2.95 -1.99 0.37
C PRO A 99 2.51 -0.56 0.68
N ALA A 100 1.96 -0.31 1.88
CA ALA A 100 1.71 1.04 2.38
C ALA A 100 1.65 1.14 3.90
N TYR A 101 1.78 2.38 4.36
CA TYR A 101 1.39 2.80 5.71
C TYR A 101 0.24 3.82 5.60
N LEU A 102 -0.93 3.43 6.08
CA LEU A 102 -2.15 4.24 6.03
C LEU A 102 -2.27 5.01 7.35
N ASN A 103 -1.84 6.27 7.33
CA ASN A 103 -1.78 7.12 8.52
C ASN A 103 -3.17 7.53 9.05
N PRO A 104 -3.25 7.96 10.32
CA PRO A 104 -4.50 8.38 10.93
C PRO A 104 -5.21 9.49 10.15
N ASN A 105 -6.53 9.54 10.26
CA ASN A 105 -7.40 10.50 9.57
C ASN A 105 -7.43 10.38 8.03
N SER A 106 -6.85 9.32 7.47
CA SER A 106 -6.98 9.04 6.04
C SER A 106 -8.10 8.03 5.75
N THR A 107 -8.76 8.18 4.58
CA THR A 107 -9.85 7.31 4.16
C THR A 107 -9.75 6.85 2.71
N GLY A 108 -10.32 5.68 2.41
CA GLY A 108 -10.38 5.20 1.03
C GLY A 108 -10.71 3.72 0.84
N TRP A 109 -10.20 3.18 -0.26
CA TRP A 109 -10.46 1.83 -0.74
C TRP A 109 -9.18 1.18 -1.23
N ILE A 110 -8.91 -0.04 -0.74
CA ILE A 110 -7.81 -0.91 -1.20
C ILE A 110 -8.45 -2.13 -1.84
N ILE A 111 -8.55 -2.16 -3.17
CA ILE A 111 -9.43 -3.09 -3.90
C ILE A 111 -8.65 -3.89 -4.94
N ASP A 112 -8.84 -5.20 -5.00
CA ASP A 112 -8.31 -6.06 -6.08
C ASP A 112 -6.78 -5.93 -6.30
N ASN A 113 -6.00 -5.64 -5.25
CA ASN A 113 -4.53 -5.60 -5.36
C ASN A 113 -3.93 -6.98 -5.06
N ALA A 114 -2.80 -7.29 -5.70
CA ALA A 114 -1.99 -8.45 -5.36
C ALA A 114 -0.78 -8.00 -4.53
N VAL A 115 -0.59 -8.59 -3.35
CA VAL A 115 0.49 -8.21 -2.43
C VAL A 115 1.22 -9.45 -1.92
N PHE A 116 2.53 -9.49 -2.08
CA PHE A 116 3.33 -10.64 -1.64
C PHE A 116 4.78 -10.26 -1.32
N ASN A 117 5.47 -11.08 -0.54
CA ASN A 117 6.84 -10.84 -0.09
C ASN A 117 7.00 -9.48 0.60
N THR A 118 6.04 -9.13 1.45
CA THR A 118 6.03 -7.89 2.26
C THR A 118 5.65 -8.19 3.71
N ARG A 119 5.45 -7.16 4.53
CA ARG A 119 4.74 -7.30 5.81
C ARG A 119 3.23 -6.99 5.77
N GLY A 120 2.66 -6.84 4.58
CA GLY A 120 1.24 -6.51 4.42
C GLY A 120 0.92 -5.05 4.67
N TRP A 121 -0.36 -4.73 4.45
CA TRP A 121 -0.91 -3.39 4.64
C TRP A 121 -0.87 -3.01 6.11
N VAL A 122 -0.43 -1.78 6.41
CA VAL A 122 -0.49 -1.25 7.78
C VAL A 122 -1.55 -0.16 7.86
N VAL A 123 -2.56 -0.42 8.69
CA VAL A 123 -3.63 0.51 9.03
C VAL A 123 -3.33 1.10 10.41
N ASP A 124 -3.10 2.41 10.47
CA ASP A 124 -2.83 3.13 11.72
C ASP A 124 -3.89 4.23 11.88
N GLY A 125 -4.97 3.96 12.60
CA GLY A 125 -6.03 4.95 12.85
C GLY A 125 -6.77 5.45 11.60
N ALA A 126 -6.68 4.70 10.48
CA ALA A 126 -7.28 5.04 9.20
C ALA A 126 -8.58 4.27 8.94
N ILE A 127 -9.38 4.72 7.97
CA ILE A 127 -10.65 4.07 7.57
C ILE A 127 -10.60 3.68 6.09
N TYR A 128 -10.23 2.43 5.81
CA TYR A 128 -10.15 1.89 4.46
C TYR A 128 -11.00 0.63 4.32
N MET A 129 -11.77 0.57 3.24
CA MET A 129 -12.45 -0.65 2.84
C MET A 129 -11.52 -1.53 2.00
N PHE A 130 -11.25 -2.74 2.49
CA PHE A 130 -10.48 -3.76 1.79
C PHE A 130 -11.42 -4.79 1.17
N SER A 131 -11.25 -5.08 -0.13
CA SER A 131 -12.05 -6.10 -0.81
C SER A 131 -11.31 -6.65 -2.03
N GLY A 132 -11.39 -7.96 -2.26
CA GLY A 132 -10.84 -8.63 -3.43
C GLY A 132 -9.30 -8.66 -3.50
N ASN A 133 -8.59 -8.21 -2.46
CA ASN A 133 -7.14 -8.30 -2.45
C ASN A 133 -6.70 -9.78 -2.38
N SER A 134 -5.52 -10.05 -2.92
CA SER A 134 -4.95 -11.38 -3.03
C SER A 134 -3.49 -11.42 -2.60
N TRP A 135 -3.07 -12.60 -2.15
CA TRP A 135 -1.77 -12.84 -1.55
C TRP A 135 -1.01 -13.87 -2.39
N GLY A 136 0.31 -13.72 -2.47
CA GLY A 136 1.16 -14.53 -3.35
C GLY A 136 2.30 -15.23 -2.62
N SER A 137 3.19 -15.83 -3.39
CA SER A 137 4.43 -16.43 -2.91
C SER A 137 5.64 -15.62 -3.42
N PRO A 138 6.65 -15.30 -2.58
CA PRO A 138 6.72 -15.57 -1.14
C PRO A 138 5.60 -14.91 -0.34
N ALA A 139 5.14 -15.55 0.74
CA ALA A 139 4.05 -15.03 1.56
C ALA A 139 4.41 -13.70 2.23
N ASN A 140 3.40 -12.90 2.57
CA ASN A 140 3.61 -11.77 3.48
C ASN A 140 3.83 -12.29 4.92
N ALA A 141 4.42 -11.45 5.78
CA ALA A 141 4.49 -11.76 7.20
C ALA A 141 3.08 -11.82 7.83
N VAL A 142 2.26 -10.82 7.50
CA VAL A 142 0.81 -10.72 7.71
C VAL A 142 0.26 -9.99 6.49
N ASP A 143 -1.02 -10.14 6.17
CA ASP A 143 -1.60 -9.55 4.96
C ASP A 143 -2.17 -8.15 5.23
N ILE A 144 -2.85 -8.00 6.37
CA ILE A 144 -3.39 -6.72 6.86
C ILE A 144 -3.13 -6.63 8.36
N ALA A 145 -2.43 -5.59 8.79
CA ALA A 145 -2.22 -5.26 10.20
C ALA A 145 -3.09 -4.05 10.58
N LEU A 146 -3.90 -4.21 11.63
CA LEU A 146 -4.72 -3.15 12.23
C LEU A 146 -4.03 -2.70 13.52
N LEU A 147 -3.40 -1.52 13.50
CA LEU A 147 -2.69 -0.99 14.66
C LEU A 147 -3.63 -0.30 15.65
N VAL A 148 -3.11 -0.08 16.86
CA VAL A 148 -3.73 0.71 17.92
C VAL A 148 -4.28 2.03 17.36
N GLY A 149 -5.52 2.35 17.69
CA GLY A 149 -6.21 3.55 17.22
C GLY A 149 -7.03 3.36 15.95
N THR A 150 -6.86 2.25 15.22
CA THR A 150 -7.80 1.84 14.17
C THR A 150 -9.16 1.53 14.80
N PRO A 151 -10.28 2.06 14.28
CA PRO A 151 -11.58 1.91 14.92
C PRO A 151 -12.08 0.46 14.90
N ALA A 152 -12.82 0.09 15.94
CA ALA A 152 -13.68 -1.11 15.94
C ALA A 152 -14.98 -0.85 15.14
N GLY A 153 -15.58 -1.91 14.64
CA GLY A 153 -16.74 -1.88 13.75
C GLY A 153 -16.35 -1.84 12.27
N PRO A 154 -17.33 -1.61 11.39
CA PRO A 154 -17.08 -1.43 9.96
C PRO A 154 -16.06 -0.31 9.69
N PRO A 155 -15.15 -0.47 8.71
CA PRO A 155 -15.13 -1.54 7.71
C PRO A 155 -14.32 -2.79 8.10
N TYR A 156 -13.73 -2.84 9.29
CA TYR A 156 -12.78 -3.89 9.66
C TYR A 156 -13.45 -5.10 10.33
N ASP A 157 -14.55 -4.88 11.04
CA ASP A 157 -15.26 -5.93 11.75
C ASP A 157 -16.52 -6.39 11.01
N PRO A 158 -16.85 -7.70 11.04
CA PRO A 158 -16.09 -8.78 11.68
C PRO A 158 -14.77 -9.11 10.98
N ILE A 159 -13.69 -9.39 11.75
CA ILE A 159 -12.37 -9.76 11.20
C ILE A 159 -12.46 -10.98 10.26
N VAL A 160 -13.35 -11.93 10.55
CA VAL A 160 -13.58 -13.10 9.66
C VAL A 160 -14.10 -12.68 8.30
N ASP A 161 -14.98 -11.68 8.23
CA ASP A 161 -15.50 -11.17 6.96
C ASP A 161 -14.43 -10.34 6.23
N LEU A 162 -13.64 -9.54 6.96
CA LEU A 162 -12.49 -8.84 6.39
C LEU A 162 -11.50 -9.82 5.74
N SER A 163 -11.17 -10.91 6.43
CA SER A 163 -10.32 -11.99 5.93
C SER A 163 -10.91 -12.64 4.67
N ASN A 164 -12.15 -13.14 4.76
CA ASN A 164 -12.80 -13.88 3.68
C ASN A 164 -13.00 -13.01 2.43
N ASN A 165 -13.32 -11.73 2.60
CA ASN A 165 -13.48 -10.79 1.49
C ASN A 165 -12.16 -10.43 0.80
N ASN A 166 -11.02 -10.83 1.37
CA ASN A 166 -9.69 -10.57 0.85
C ASN A 166 -8.89 -11.88 0.72
N SER A 167 -9.49 -12.92 0.14
CA SER A 167 -8.80 -14.17 -0.20
C SER A 167 -8.17 -14.87 1.02
N ASP A 168 -8.96 -15.03 2.09
CA ASP A 168 -8.54 -15.64 3.36
C ASP A 168 -7.29 -14.98 3.98
N ALA A 169 -7.31 -13.65 4.01
CA ALA A 169 -6.18 -12.84 4.49
C ALA A 169 -5.78 -13.16 5.94
N ASN A 170 -4.47 -13.28 6.18
CA ASN A 170 -3.93 -13.29 7.53
C ASN A 170 -4.02 -11.89 8.15
N ILE A 171 -5.01 -11.68 9.02
CA ILE A 171 -5.24 -10.41 9.72
C ILE A 171 -4.51 -10.42 11.06
N ASP A 172 -3.69 -9.39 11.28
CA ASP A 172 -3.05 -9.10 12.57
C ASP A 172 -3.75 -7.92 13.24
N ASP A 173 -4.67 -8.22 14.15
CA ASP A 173 -5.46 -7.22 14.88
C ASP A 173 -4.78 -6.86 16.20
N GLN A 174 -4.25 -5.63 16.28
CA GLN A 174 -3.52 -5.06 17.42
C GLN A 174 -4.25 -3.87 18.05
N ARG A 175 -5.54 -3.70 17.75
CA ARG A 175 -6.38 -2.57 18.21
C ARG A 175 -6.65 -2.58 19.71
#